data_AF-A0A554GSB0-F1
#
_entry.id   AF-A0A554GSB0-F1
#
_cell.length_a   1.000
_cell.length_b   1.000
_cell.length_c   1.000
_cell.angle_alpha   90.00
_cell.angle_beta   90.00
_cell.angle_gamma   90.00
#
_symmetry.space_group_name_H-M   'P 1'
#
loop_
_entity.id
_entity.type
_entity.pdbx_description
1 polymer ?
#
loop_
_entity_poly.entity_id
_entity_poly.type
_entity_poly.pdbx_seq_one_letter_code
_entity_poly.pdbx_strand_id
1 'polypeptide(L)'
;MKLSRLLPSLALALCLSSGSALADTATCTPSHVAVLSNRIHVRCTASVAGGIWYFALSTADAAHANRMLSLLTSALVGGRSMTIDYNPSSTAGTAIGCLSSDCRLINYTMLF
;
A
#
# COMPACT_ATOMS: atom_id res chain seq x y z
N MET A 1 27.01 59.60 -10.80
CA MET A 1 26.75 58.71 -9.64
C MET A 1 26.74 57.27 -10.14
N LYS A 2 27.19 56.33 -9.29
CA LYS A 2 27.75 54.98 -9.57
C LYS A 2 26.85 54.00 -10.36
N LEU A 3 27.43 53.36 -11.38
CA LEU A 3 27.07 52.03 -11.88
C LEU A 3 27.61 50.97 -10.90
N SER A 4 26.80 49.98 -10.50
CA SER A 4 27.13 48.65 -9.93
C SER A 4 25.82 48.09 -9.33
N ARG A 5 25.34 46.85 -9.53
CA ARG A 5 26.02 45.56 -9.33
C ARG A 5 25.27 44.44 -10.08
N LEU A 6 26.07 43.55 -10.68
CA LEU A 6 25.71 42.22 -11.16
C LEU A 6 25.33 41.31 -9.99
N LEU A 7 24.35 40.42 -10.18
CA LEU A 7 24.26 39.07 -9.58
C LEU A 7 23.06 38.33 -10.18
N PRO A 8 23.25 37.15 -10.79
CA PRO A 8 22.24 36.12 -10.75
C PRO A 8 22.78 34.91 -9.97
N SER A 9 22.19 34.73 -8.80
CA SER A 9 21.57 33.48 -8.34
C SER A 9 22.37 32.18 -8.47
N LEU A 10 22.93 31.76 -7.34
CA LEU A 10 23.30 30.37 -7.04
C LEU A 10 22.09 29.45 -7.28
N ALA A 11 22.16 28.58 -8.29
CA ALA A 11 21.19 27.51 -8.48
C ALA A 11 21.47 26.40 -7.47
N LEU A 12 20.61 26.32 -6.44
CA LEU A 12 20.60 25.26 -5.45
C LEU A 12 20.01 23.99 -6.10
N ALA A 13 20.88 23.11 -6.62
CA ALA A 13 20.47 21.81 -7.14
C ALA A 13 20.05 20.90 -5.99
N LEU A 14 18.74 20.76 -5.78
CA LEU A 14 18.15 19.84 -4.82
C LEU A 14 18.25 18.41 -5.39
N CYS A 15 19.16 17.61 -4.85
CA CYS A 15 19.21 16.17 -5.13
C CYS A 15 17.94 15.51 -4.58
N LEU A 16 16.98 15.18 -5.44
CA LEU A 16 15.87 14.27 -5.08
C LEU A 16 16.47 12.87 -4.90
N SER A 17 16.77 12.51 -3.65
CA SER A 17 17.02 11.13 -3.29
C SER A 17 15.67 10.41 -3.27
N SER A 18 15.45 9.57 -4.27
CA SER A 18 14.35 8.59 -4.28
C SER A 18 14.60 7.59 -3.14
N GLY A 19 14.16 7.91 -1.93
CA GLY A 19 14.21 6.97 -0.82
C GLY A 19 13.35 5.77 -1.15
N SER A 20 13.95 4.57 -1.13
CA SER A 20 13.19 3.32 -1.19
C SER A 20 12.16 3.35 -0.07
N ALA A 21 10.89 3.28 -0.46
CA ALA A 21 9.81 3.24 0.49
C ALA A 21 9.97 2.01 1.40
N LEU A 22 10.04 2.23 2.71
CA LEU A 22 10.25 1.18 3.71
C LEU A 22 9.01 0.27 3.79
N ALA A 23 9.23 -1.02 3.99
CA ALA A 23 8.16 -1.92 4.42
C ALA A 23 7.61 -1.44 5.77
N ASP A 24 6.30 -1.47 5.92
CA ASP A 24 5.55 -1.09 7.11
C ASP A 24 4.47 -2.13 7.40
N THR A 25 3.94 -2.13 8.62
CA THR A 25 2.90 -3.06 9.04
C THR A 25 1.62 -2.34 9.44
N ALA A 26 0.49 -2.94 9.06
CA ALA A 26 -0.85 -2.45 9.34
C ALA A 26 -1.63 -3.49 10.13
N THR A 27 -2.28 -3.08 11.22
CA THR A 27 -3.31 -3.92 11.86
C THR A 27 -4.61 -3.74 11.10
N CYS A 28 -5.15 -4.85 10.58
CA CYS A 28 -6.38 -4.85 9.81
C CYS A 28 -7.36 -5.88 10.40
N THR A 29 -8.55 -5.44 10.79
CA THR A 29 -9.70 -6.34 10.94
C THR A 29 -10.49 -6.27 9.64
N PRO A 30 -10.62 -7.36 8.86
CA PRO A 30 -11.36 -7.31 7.61
C PRO A 30 -12.84 -7.00 7.84
N SER A 31 -13.38 -6.05 7.07
CA SER A 31 -14.83 -5.79 6.96
C SER A 31 -15.42 -6.36 5.68
N HIS A 32 -14.59 -6.57 4.65
CA HIS A 32 -14.99 -7.15 3.38
C HIS A 32 -13.79 -7.78 2.69
N VAL A 33 -13.98 -8.94 2.06
CA VAL A 33 -12.99 -9.63 1.22
C VAL A 33 -13.68 -9.97 -0.10
N ALA A 34 -13.06 -9.59 -1.22
CA ALA A 34 -13.58 -9.84 -2.56
C ALA A 34 -12.50 -10.44 -3.46
N VAL A 35 -12.91 -11.36 -4.33
CA VAL A 35 -12.09 -11.87 -5.43
C VAL A 35 -12.54 -11.16 -6.71
N LEU A 36 -11.61 -10.42 -7.32
CA LEU A 36 -11.79 -9.78 -8.61
C LEU A 36 -10.97 -10.52 -9.68
N SER A 37 -11.17 -10.18 -10.94
CA SER A 37 -10.55 -10.87 -12.08
C SER A 37 -9.02 -10.99 -11.98
N ASN A 38 -8.33 -9.96 -11.47
CA ASN A 38 -6.86 -9.90 -11.37
C ASN A 38 -6.34 -9.70 -9.94
N ARG A 39 -7.20 -9.71 -8.91
CA ARG A 39 -6.77 -9.50 -7.52
C ARG A 39 -7.73 -10.09 -6.49
N ILE A 40 -7.18 -10.45 -5.33
CA ILE A 40 -7.93 -10.47 -4.09
C ILE A 40 -7.85 -9.08 -3.46
N HIS A 41 -8.94 -8.61 -2.90
CA HIS A 41 -9.07 -7.27 -2.34
C HIS A 41 -9.72 -7.36 -0.97
N VAL A 42 -9.10 -6.77 0.04
CA VAL A 42 -9.61 -6.73 1.41
C VAL A 42 -9.77 -5.29 1.87
N ARG A 43 -10.89 -4.99 2.53
CA ARG A 43 -11.15 -3.72 3.21
C ARG A 43 -10.99 -3.91 4.71
N CYS A 44 -10.26 -3.02 5.36
CA CYS A 44 -10.17 -2.98 6.83
C CYS A 44 -11.32 -2.16 7.43
N THR A 45 -11.70 -2.45 8.67
CA THR A 45 -12.72 -1.70 9.43
C THR A 45 -12.32 -0.25 9.71
N ALA A 46 -11.02 0.05 9.71
CA ALA A 46 -10.45 1.38 9.86
C ALA A 46 -9.35 1.61 8.83
N SER A 47 -9.15 2.87 8.40
CA SER A 47 -7.99 3.22 7.58
C SER A 47 -6.71 3.15 8.39
N VAL A 48 -5.63 2.72 7.74
CA VAL A 48 -4.27 2.89 8.25
C VAL A 48 -3.55 4.02 7.54
N ALA A 49 -2.44 4.49 8.13
CA ALA A 49 -1.45 5.39 7.54
C ALA A 49 -2.03 6.46 6.59
N GLY A 50 -2.89 7.33 7.12
CA GLY A 50 -3.35 8.52 6.38
C GLY A 50 -4.41 8.27 5.30
N GLY A 51 -5.08 7.11 5.28
CA GLY A 51 -6.25 6.90 4.41
C GLY A 51 -6.27 5.59 3.63
N ILE A 52 -5.38 4.65 3.92
CA ILE A 52 -5.36 3.34 3.27
C ILE A 52 -6.41 2.44 3.92
N TRP A 53 -7.51 2.18 3.20
CA TRP A 53 -8.60 1.33 3.64
C TRP A 53 -8.49 -0.09 3.09
N TYR A 54 -7.76 -0.24 1.98
CA TYR A 54 -7.75 -1.46 1.20
C TYR A 54 -6.35 -2.03 1.04
N PHE A 55 -6.30 -3.35 0.97
CA PHE A 55 -5.12 -4.08 0.59
C PHE A 55 -5.45 -5.07 -0.50
N ALA A 56 -4.49 -5.34 -1.38
CA ALA A 56 -4.70 -6.21 -2.52
C ALA A 56 -3.54 -7.15 -2.77
N LEU A 57 -3.87 -8.31 -3.32
CA LEU A 57 -2.91 -9.32 -3.76
C LEU A 57 -3.27 -9.74 -5.19
N SER A 58 -2.26 -9.82 -6.06
CA SER A 58 -2.43 -10.32 -7.43
C SER A 58 -2.90 -11.78 -7.46
N THR A 59 -3.78 -12.13 -8.38
CA THR A 59 -4.20 -13.53 -8.64
C THR A 59 -3.29 -14.25 -9.64
N ALA A 60 -2.20 -13.63 -10.09
CA ALA A 60 -1.27 -14.22 -11.07
C ALA A 60 -0.62 -15.53 -10.57
N ASP A 61 -0.32 -15.63 -9.28
CA ASP A 61 0.04 -16.89 -8.62
C ASP A 61 -1.19 -17.45 -7.89
N ALA A 62 -1.86 -18.42 -8.52
CA ALA A 62 -3.08 -19.01 -7.99
C ALA A 62 -2.86 -19.75 -6.66
N ALA A 63 -1.70 -20.38 -6.45
CA ALA A 63 -1.41 -21.10 -5.22
C ALA A 63 -1.24 -20.12 -4.06
N HIS A 64 -0.52 -19.02 -4.27
CA HIS A 64 -0.39 -17.95 -3.29
C HIS A 64 -1.75 -17.28 -3.03
N ALA A 65 -2.49 -16.94 -4.08
CA ALA A 65 -3.80 -16.30 -3.97
C ALA A 65 -4.78 -17.14 -3.14
N ASN A 66 -4.88 -18.45 -3.37
CA ASN A 66 -5.79 -19.32 -2.61
C ASN A 66 -5.42 -19.41 -1.12
N ARG A 67 -4.13 -19.45 -0.78
CA ARG A 67 -3.67 -19.41 0.63
C ARG A 67 -4.05 -18.07 1.27
N MET A 68 -3.79 -16.96 0.58
CA MET A 68 -4.11 -15.63 1.08
C MET A 68 -5.62 -15.45 1.26
N LEU A 69 -6.43 -15.88 0.28
CA LEU A 69 -7.89 -15.83 0.37
C LEU A 69 -8.41 -16.60 1.58
N SER A 70 -7.85 -17.78 1.85
CA SER A 70 -8.23 -18.60 3.01
C SER A 70 -7.96 -17.86 4.33
N LEU A 71 -6.79 -17.22 4.47
CA LEU A 71 -6.44 -16.41 5.64
C LEU A 71 -7.36 -15.20 5.81
N LEU A 72 -7.54 -14.42 4.75
CA LEU A 72 -8.38 -13.22 4.74
C LEU A 72 -9.84 -13.54 5.07
N THR A 73 -10.38 -14.61 4.49
CA THR A 73 -11.76 -15.05 4.74
C THR A 73 -11.92 -15.56 6.16
N SER A 74 -10.95 -16.30 6.70
CA SER A 74 -10.96 -16.76 8.09
C SER A 74 -10.93 -15.58 9.08
N ALA A 75 -10.11 -14.57 8.80
CA ALA A 75 -10.06 -13.34 9.59
C ALA A 75 -11.39 -12.58 9.56
N LEU A 76 -12.01 -12.44 8.38
CA LEU A 76 -13.30 -11.79 8.19
C LEU A 76 -14.40 -12.51 8.98
N VAL A 77 -14.56 -13.82 8.80
CA VAL A 77 -15.61 -14.62 9.46
C VAL A 77 -15.41 -14.65 10.97
N GLY A 78 -14.16 -14.74 11.42
CA GLY A 78 -13.84 -14.76 12.84
C GLY A 78 -13.81 -13.38 13.52
N GLY A 79 -13.97 -12.28 12.77
CA GLY A 79 -13.80 -10.92 13.29
C GLY A 79 -12.40 -10.66 13.89
N ARG A 80 -11.38 -11.36 13.39
CA ARG A 80 -10.02 -11.32 13.96
C ARG A 80 -9.17 -10.27 13.27
N SER A 81 -8.33 -9.60 14.05
CA SER A 81 -7.30 -8.72 13.51
C SER A 81 -6.13 -9.53 12.97
N MET A 82 -5.59 -9.07 11.85
CA MET A 82 -4.39 -9.60 11.20
C MET A 82 -3.40 -8.47 10.98
N THR A 83 -2.12 -8.82 10.94
CA THR A 83 -1.05 -7.91 10.52
C THR A 83 -0.85 -8.06 9.02
N ILE A 84 -0.79 -6.92 8.33
CA ILE A 84 -0.49 -6.84 6.89
C ILE A 84 0.83 -6.10 6.74
N ASP A 85 1.79 -6.74 6.10
CA ASP A 85 3.00 -6.06 5.63
C ASP A 85 2.75 -5.48 4.25
N TYR A 86 3.13 -4.21 4.10
CA TYR A 86 2.90 -3.45 2.89
C TYR A 86 3.94 -2.34 2.76
N ASN A 87 3.93 -1.67 1.61
CA ASN A 87 4.74 -0.49 1.38
C ASN A 87 3.81 0.74 1.26
N PRO A 88 3.84 1.72 2.19
CA PRO A 88 2.88 2.81 2.24
C PRO A 88 3.00 3.82 1.09
N SER A 89 4.18 3.97 0.48
CA SER A 89 4.39 4.88 -0.65
C SER A 89 4.34 4.20 -2.02
N SER A 90 4.28 2.87 -2.07
CA SER A 90 4.16 2.15 -3.33
C SER A 90 2.75 2.26 -3.92
N THR A 91 2.67 2.69 -5.18
CA THR A 91 1.44 2.70 -5.99
C THR A 91 1.38 1.53 -6.96
N ALA A 92 2.27 0.53 -6.83
CA ALA A 92 2.36 -0.62 -7.74
C ALA A 92 1.05 -1.42 -7.84
N GLY A 93 0.17 -1.34 -6.83
CA GLY A 93 -1.16 -1.94 -6.86
C GLY A 93 -2.05 -1.43 -8.01
N THR A 94 -1.77 -0.26 -8.57
CA THR A 94 -2.49 0.26 -9.75
C THR A 94 -2.42 -0.69 -10.94
N ALA A 95 -1.34 -1.46 -11.08
CA ALA A 95 -1.18 -2.49 -12.12
C ALA A 95 -2.22 -3.63 -12.00
N ILE A 96 -2.77 -3.86 -10.81
CA ILE A 96 -3.85 -4.82 -10.57
C ILE A 96 -5.19 -4.13 -10.27
N GLY A 97 -5.31 -2.86 -10.66
CA GLY A 97 -6.55 -2.08 -10.56
C GLY A 97 -6.86 -1.52 -9.16
N CYS A 98 -5.86 -1.41 -8.28
CA CYS A 98 -6.03 -0.70 -7.02
C CYS A 98 -5.96 0.81 -7.19
N LEU A 99 -6.79 1.54 -6.44
CA LEU A 99 -6.75 2.99 -6.40
C LEU A 99 -5.57 3.44 -5.53
N SER A 100 -4.69 4.28 -6.08
CA SER A 100 -3.43 4.67 -5.44
C SER A 100 -3.62 5.54 -4.19
N SER A 101 -4.79 6.13 -3.97
CA SER A 101 -5.07 6.94 -2.78
C SER A 101 -5.46 6.12 -1.55
N ASP A 102 -5.98 4.90 -1.71
CA ASP A 102 -6.57 4.13 -0.58
C ASP A 102 -6.26 2.63 -0.59
N CYS A 103 -5.55 2.11 -1.60
CA CYS A 103 -5.18 0.70 -1.69
C CYS A 103 -3.66 0.48 -1.80
N ARG A 104 -3.14 -0.52 -1.07
CA ARG A 104 -1.75 -0.99 -1.16
C ARG A 104 -1.62 -2.48 -1.42
N LEU A 105 -0.49 -2.89 -1.99
CA LEU A 105 -0.19 -4.31 -2.17
C LEU A 105 0.14 -4.97 -0.84
N ILE A 106 -0.34 -6.20 -0.68
CA ILE A 106 0.03 -7.12 0.40
C ILE A 106 1.36 -7.77 0.02
N ASN A 107 2.37 -7.63 0.89
CA ASN A 107 3.60 -8.41 0.78
C ASN A 107 3.43 -9.76 1.49
N TYR A 108 2.97 -9.74 2.74
CA TYR A 108 2.53 -10.93 3.48
C TYR A 108 1.49 -10.56 4.54
N THR A 109 0.84 -11.57 5.10
CA THR A 109 -0.10 -11.39 6.20
C THR A 109 0.15 -12.41 7.30
N MET A 110 -0.17 -12.02 8.53
CA MET A 110 -0.11 -12.89 9.69
C MET A 110 -1.43 -12.80 10.46
N LEU A 111 -2.05 -13.96 10.68
CA LEU A 111 -3.19 -14.11 11.57
C LEU A 111 -2.65 -14.64 12.91
N PHE A 112 -2.74 -13.84 13.97
CA PHE A 112 -2.61 -14.34 15.35
C PHE A 112 -3.89 -15.05 15.71
#